data_AF-A0A4P0Y882-F1
#
_entry.id   AF-A0A4P0Y882-F1
#
_cell.length_a   1.000
_cell.length_b   1.000
_cell.length_c   1.000
_cell.angle_alpha   90.00
_cell.angle_beta   90.00
_cell.angle_gamma   90.00
#
_symmetry.space_group_name_H-M   'P 1'
#
loop_
_entity.id
_entity.type
_entity.pdbx_description
1 polymer ?
#
loop_
_entity_poly.entity_id
_entity_poly.type
_entity_poly.pdbx_seq_one_letter_code
_entity_poly.pdbx_strand_id
1 'polypeptide(L)'
;MDKSNPAGTAVLVSPGSTLKSGADLKGKRIATGKGSIGHFVALKALEQAGISPKEVQWVFLGPVDAKVALLNGSVDAWATWEPYTTQMVKTNEGQILVSGKGLLPGNTFLAATDSALNDPHKRAALQDYLQRLAGAERWAYANLDSYGKTLGRSSASRRKSPARSLPTASRSGSRWPRKRWPSSRQRRTFISPTA
;
A
#
# COMPACT_ATOMS: atom_id res chain seq x y z
N MET A 1 -13.82 -17.29 -3.54
CA MET A 1 -13.22 -15.94 -3.54
C MET A 1 -12.89 -15.61 -2.11
N ASP A 2 -11.60 -15.45 -1.81
CA ASP A 2 -11.17 -14.93 -0.52
C ASP A 2 -11.68 -13.48 -0.39
N LYS A 3 -12.19 -13.14 0.79
CA LYS A 3 -12.78 -11.84 1.09
C LYS A 3 -12.05 -11.24 2.28
N SER A 4 -11.39 -10.12 2.05
CA SER A 4 -10.89 -9.26 3.11
C SER A 4 -12.07 -8.61 3.86
N ASN A 5 -11.91 -8.37 5.16
CA ASN A 5 -12.86 -7.60 5.94
C ASN A 5 -12.77 -6.11 5.53
N PRO A 6 -13.82 -5.52 4.91
CA PRO A 6 -13.80 -4.13 4.46
C PRO A 6 -13.56 -3.12 5.59
N ALA A 7 -13.92 -3.48 6.83
CA ALA A 7 -13.72 -2.63 8.00
C ALA A 7 -12.26 -2.30 8.28
N GLY A 8 -11.35 -3.19 7.86
CA GLY A 8 -9.92 -3.03 8.02
C GLY A 8 -9.30 -1.99 7.09
N THR A 9 -10.00 -1.59 6.04
CA THR A 9 -9.58 -0.54 5.12
C THR A 9 -10.36 0.73 5.43
N ALA A 10 -9.67 1.85 5.66
CA ALA A 10 -10.30 3.05 6.19
C ALA A 10 -9.57 4.34 5.81
N VAL A 11 -10.29 5.45 5.89
CA VAL A 11 -9.72 6.80 5.95
C VAL A 11 -9.59 7.18 7.43
N LEU A 12 -8.36 7.42 7.85
CA LEU A 12 -8.00 7.80 9.21
C LEU A 12 -7.71 9.29 9.31
N VAL A 13 -7.96 9.87 10.47
CA VAL A 13 -7.56 11.24 10.82
C VAL A 13 -6.87 11.24 12.18
N SER A 14 -6.11 12.28 12.48
CA SER A 14 -5.45 12.43 13.78
C SER A 14 -6.46 12.49 14.94
N PRO A 15 -6.06 12.08 16.16
CA PRO A 15 -6.88 12.26 17.35
C PRO A 15 -7.23 13.74 17.52
N GLY A 16 -8.48 14.03 17.90
CA GLY A 16 -8.94 15.41 18.07
C GLY A 16 -9.22 16.17 16.76
N SER A 17 -9.10 15.54 15.60
CA SER A 17 -9.47 16.15 14.32
C SER A 17 -10.92 16.69 14.34
N THR A 18 -11.09 17.86 13.73
CA THR A 18 -12.40 18.49 13.53
C THR A 18 -13.19 17.83 12.39
N LEU A 19 -12.54 17.03 11.54
CA LEU A 19 -13.20 16.24 10.49
C LEU A 19 -14.11 15.18 11.14
N LYS A 20 -15.39 15.13 10.75
CA LYS A 20 -16.40 14.21 11.31
C LYS A 20 -16.98 13.26 10.27
N SER A 21 -16.86 13.57 8.99
CA SER A 21 -17.41 12.75 7.91
C SER A 21 -16.57 12.79 6.64
N GLY A 22 -16.90 11.94 5.67
CA GLY A 22 -16.30 11.99 4.32
C GLY A 22 -16.51 13.32 3.60
N ALA A 23 -17.57 14.07 3.90
CA ALA A 23 -17.82 15.39 3.32
C ALA A 23 -16.76 16.43 3.72
N ASP A 24 -16.15 16.26 4.90
CA ASP A 24 -15.13 17.18 5.40
C ASP A 24 -13.77 17.02 4.70
N LEU A 25 -13.62 15.96 3.88
CA LEU A 25 -12.41 15.71 3.11
C LEU A 25 -12.20 16.71 1.96
N LYS A 26 -13.23 17.50 1.60
CA LYS A 26 -13.10 18.52 0.57
C LYS A 26 -12.00 19.54 0.93
N GLY A 27 -11.11 19.77 -0.03
CA GLY A 27 -9.93 20.63 0.09
C GLY A 27 -8.81 20.08 0.97
N LYS A 28 -8.94 18.86 1.51
CA LYS A 28 -7.96 18.27 2.45
C LYS A 28 -6.85 17.51 1.73
N ARG A 29 -5.73 17.36 2.42
CA ARG A 29 -4.58 16.55 2.01
C ARG A 29 -4.78 15.12 2.49
N ILE A 30 -4.81 14.18 1.56
CA ILE A 30 -5.05 12.76 1.84
C ILE A 30 -3.80 11.96 1.45
N ALA A 31 -3.13 11.37 2.44
CA ALA A 31 -2.03 10.45 2.19
C ALA A 31 -2.56 9.06 1.78
N THR A 32 -1.97 8.44 0.76
CA THR A 32 -2.20 7.02 0.44
C THR A 32 -1.19 6.50 -0.60
N GLY A 33 -1.16 5.21 -0.89
CA GLY A 33 -0.39 4.67 -2.02
C GLY A 33 -1.19 4.75 -3.33
N LYS A 34 -0.62 5.33 -4.41
CA LYS A 34 -1.32 5.45 -5.70
C LYS A 34 -1.75 4.08 -6.22
N GLY A 35 -3.04 3.92 -6.52
CA GLY A 35 -3.61 2.67 -7.02
C GLY A 35 -3.76 1.55 -5.97
N SER A 36 -3.48 1.84 -4.69
CA SER A 36 -3.69 0.89 -3.60
C SER A 36 -5.17 0.77 -3.20
N ILE A 37 -5.50 -0.23 -2.36
CA ILE A 37 -6.82 -0.34 -1.75
C ILE A 37 -7.16 0.87 -0.84
N GLY A 38 -6.14 1.50 -0.24
CA GLY A 38 -6.29 2.77 0.49
C GLY A 38 -6.74 3.90 -0.43
N HIS A 39 -6.15 4.01 -1.63
CA HIS A 39 -6.58 5.00 -2.61
C HIS A 39 -8.02 4.74 -3.06
N PHE A 40 -8.38 3.48 -3.28
CA PHE A 40 -9.73 3.10 -3.66
C PHE A 40 -10.77 3.43 -2.57
N VAL A 41 -10.51 3.15 -1.29
CA VAL A 41 -11.45 3.53 -0.21
C VAL A 41 -11.63 5.04 -0.09
N ALA A 42 -10.55 5.81 -0.29
CA ALA A 42 -10.65 7.27 -0.29
C ALA A 42 -11.52 7.78 -1.44
N LEU A 43 -11.30 7.25 -2.65
CA LEU A 43 -12.13 7.60 -3.81
C LEU A 43 -13.60 7.25 -3.58
N LYS A 44 -13.90 6.10 -2.98
CA LYS A 44 -15.28 5.71 -2.63
C LYS A 44 -15.90 6.59 -1.55
N ALA A 45 -15.11 7.01 -0.56
CA ALA A 45 -15.56 7.96 0.45
C ALA A 45 -15.91 9.33 -0.16
N LEU A 46 -15.09 9.82 -1.11
CA LEU A 46 -15.35 11.07 -1.83
C LEU A 46 -16.57 10.96 -2.75
N GLU A 47 -16.70 9.86 -3.48
CA GLU A 47 -17.87 9.57 -4.35
C GLU A 47 -19.17 9.62 -3.56
N GLN A 48 -19.24 8.96 -2.40
CA GLN A 48 -20.43 9.00 -1.55
C GLN A 48 -20.76 10.40 -1.02
N ALA A 49 -19.75 11.25 -0.83
CA ALA A 49 -19.93 12.62 -0.40
C ALA A 49 -20.18 13.60 -1.56
N GLY A 50 -20.23 13.11 -2.81
CA GLY A 50 -20.37 13.96 -4.00
C GLY A 50 -19.16 14.86 -4.28
N ILE A 51 -17.99 14.50 -3.75
CA ILE A 51 -16.74 15.26 -3.91
C ILE A 51 -15.95 14.70 -5.08
N SER A 52 -15.54 15.58 -6.01
CA SER A 52 -14.64 15.19 -7.08
C SER A 52 -13.25 14.86 -6.53
N PRO A 53 -12.58 13.80 -7.01
CA PRO A 53 -11.19 13.50 -6.63
C PRO A 53 -10.18 14.64 -6.91
N LYS A 54 -10.57 15.65 -7.71
CA LYS A 54 -9.76 16.85 -7.97
C LYS A 54 -9.91 17.93 -6.89
N GLU A 55 -10.93 17.82 -6.03
CA GLU A 55 -11.19 18.76 -4.94
C GLU A 55 -10.44 18.39 -3.65
N VAL A 56 -9.57 17.39 -3.70
CA VAL A 56 -8.66 17.01 -2.61
C VAL A 56 -7.22 17.05 -3.10
N GLN A 57 -6.27 17.11 -2.17
CA GLN A 57 -4.85 17.08 -2.47
C GLN A 57 -4.30 15.69 -2.16
N TRP A 58 -3.92 14.94 -3.20
CA TRP A 58 -3.35 13.61 -3.03
C TRP A 58 -1.87 13.68 -2.67
N VAL A 59 -1.49 12.99 -1.58
CA VAL A 59 -0.11 12.86 -1.15
C VAL A 59 0.28 11.38 -1.23
N PHE A 60 0.97 11.00 -2.31
CA PHE A 60 1.25 9.60 -2.56
C PHE A 60 2.47 9.11 -1.77
N LEU A 61 2.24 8.32 -0.74
CA LEU A 61 3.24 7.83 0.21
C LEU A 61 3.05 6.34 0.51
N GLY A 62 4.15 5.66 0.85
CA GLY A 62 4.09 4.32 1.44
C GLY A 62 3.49 4.38 2.86
N PRO A 63 2.97 3.26 3.42
CA PRO A 63 2.28 3.26 4.71
C PRO A 63 3.10 3.81 5.88
N VAL A 64 4.42 3.59 5.90
CA VAL A 64 5.30 4.09 6.96
C VAL A 64 5.39 5.62 6.92
N ASP A 65 5.65 6.20 5.75
CA ASP A 65 5.76 7.65 5.58
C ASP A 65 4.41 8.34 5.73
N ALA A 66 3.33 7.73 5.25
CA ALA A 66 1.97 8.23 5.38
C ALA A 66 1.52 8.32 6.86
N LYS A 67 1.89 7.32 7.68
CA LYS A 67 1.68 7.37 9.13
C LYS A 67 2.39 8.59 9.74
N VAL A 68 3.68 8.78 9.44
CA VAL A 68 4.46 9.91 9.96
C VAL A 68 3.85 11.24 9.51
N ALA A 69 3.45 11.35 8.24
CA ALA A 69 2.83 12.55 7.69
C ALA A 69 1.48 12.90 8.35
N LEU A 70 0.69 11.89 8.74
CA LEU A 70 -0.54 12.14 9.49
C LEU A 70 -0.22 12.64 10.91
N LEU A 71 0.67 11.94 11.61
CA LEU A 71 1.03 12.24 12.99
C LEU A 71 1.66 13.62 13.16
N ASN A 72 2.42 14.10 12.17
CA ASN A 72 3.04 15.42 12.20
C ASN A 72 2.17 16.53 11.55
N GLY A 73 0.96 16.21 11.08
CA GLY A 73 0.04 17.18 10.47
C GLY A 73 0.40 17.62 9.04
N SER A 74 1.34 16.94 8.37
CA SER A 74 1.65 17.19 6.95
C SER A 74 0.53 16.76 6.00
N VAL A 75 -0.36 15.88 6.46
CA VAL A 75 -1.63 15.56 5.81
C VAL A 75 -2.77 15.60 6.82
N ASP A 76 -3.99 15.76 6.32
CA ASP A 76 -5.18 15.89 7.17
C ASP A 76 -5.88 14.54 7.36
N ALA A 77 -5.70 13.61 6.41
CA ALA A 77 -6.21 12.25 6.46
C ALA A 77 -5.22 11.25 5.84
N TRP A 78 -5.33 9.99 6.23
CA TRP A 78 -4.58 8.87 5.67
C TRP A 78 -5.50 7.71 5.32
N ALA A 79 -5.56 7.33 4.05
CA ALA A 79 -6.33 6.18 3.60
C ALA A 79 -5.44 4.93 3.50
N THR A 80 -5.78 3.90 4.29
CA THR A 80 -4.94 2.73 4.54
C THR A 80 -5.75 1.45 4.81
N TRP A 81 -5.07 0.36 5.17
CA TRP A 81 -5.61 -0.96 5.44
C TRP A 81 -4.96 -1.62 6.67
N GLU A 82 -5.43 -2.81 7.06
CA GLU A 82 -4.83 -3.62 8.12
C GLU A 82 -3.39 -4.04 7.78
N PRO A 83 -2.47 -4.12 8.76
CA PRO A 83 -2.69 -3.95 10.20
C PRO A 83 -2.65 -2.48 10.67
N TYR A 84 -2.44 -1.53 9.74
CA TYR A 84 -2.20 -0.12 10.09
C TYR A 84 -3.43 0.54 10.72
N THR A 85 -4.62 0.26 10.19
CA THR A 85 -5.90 0.75 10.73
C THR A 85 -6.04 0.38 12.22
N THR A 86 -5.96 -0.91 12.54
CA THR A 86 -6.03 -1.38 13.93
C THR A 86 -4.89 -0.81 14.77
N GLN A 87 -3.67 -0.72 14.22
CA GLN A 87 -2.54 -0.16 14.96
C GLN A 87 -2.81 1.30 15.39
N MET A 88 -3.24 2.16 14.47
CA MET A 88 -3.50 3.57 14.74
C MET A 88 -4.61 3.76 15.78
N VAL A 89 -5.68 2.99 15.69
CA VAL A 89 -6.80 3.06 16.63
C VAL A 89 -6.39 2.54 18.01
N LYS A 90 -5.69 1.40 18.08
CA LYS A 90 -5.31 0.79 19.37
C LYS A 90 -4.24 1.58 20.12
N THR A 91 -3.35 2.29 19.43
CA THR A 91 -2.35 3.15 20.07
C THR A 91 -2.83 4.59 20.26
N ASN A 92 -4.11 4.88 19.99
CA ASN A 92 -4.71 6.21 20.08
C ASN A 92 -3.94 7.26 19.25
N GLU A 93 -3.35 6.83 18.15
CA GLU A 93 -2.56 7.64 17.21
C GLU A 93 -3.40 8.11 16.01
N GLY A 94 -4.61 7.57 15.85
CA GLY A 94 -5.57 7.98 14.84
C GLY A 94 -6.95 7.40 15.12
N GLN A 95 -7.96 7.98 14.47
CA GLN A 95 -9.34 7.53 14.53
C GLN A 95 -9.90 7.34 13.12
N ILE A 96 -10.87 6.43 12.98
CA ILE A 96 -11.53 6.16 11.70
C ILE A 96 -12.52 7.29 11.41
N LEU A 97 -12.30 8.00 10.30
CA LEU A 97 -13.25 8.98 9.76
C LEU A 97 -14.28 8.28 8.86
N VAL A 98 -13.81 7.40 7.98
CA VAL A 98 -14.65 6.61 7.07
C VAL A 98 -14.13 5.18 7.04
N SER A 99 -15.02 4.23 7.30
CA SER A 99 -14.73 2.79 7.18
C SER A 99 -15.03 2.30 5.76
N GLY A 100 -14.27 1.32 5.28
CA GLY A 100 -14.54 0.64 4.01
C GLY A 100 -15.80 -0.22 4.01
N LYS A 101 -16.50 -0.37 5.15
CA LYS A 101 -17.81 -1.04 5.23
C LYS A 101 -18.82 -0.34 4.30
N GLY A 102 -19.44 -1.10 3.40
CA GLY A 102 -20.38 -0.56 2.41
C GLY A 102 -19.72 0.18 1.23
N LEU A 103 -18.41 0.43 1.28
CA LEU A 103 -17.63 1.05 0.19
C LEU A 103 -16.91 0.01 -0.67
N LEU A 104 -16.48 -1.09 -0.05
CA LEU A 104 -15.61 -2.09 -0.66
C LEU A 104 -16.32 -3.43 -0.74
N PRO A 105 -16.26 -4.14 -1.89
CA PRO A 105 -16.79 -5.49 -1.99
C PRO A 105 -15.94 -6.53 -1.23
N GLY A 106 -14.73 -6.15 -0.79
CA GLY A 106 -13.81 -7.00 -0.03
C GLY A 106 -13.04 -8.03 -0.87
N ASN A 107 -13.19 -8.02 -2.20
CA ASN A 107 -12.59 -9.02 -3.08
C ASN A 107 -11.06 -8.96 -3.09
N THR A 108 -10.42 -10.11 -2.92
CA THR A 108 -8.97 -10.30 -3.11
C THR A 108 -8.72 -11.01 -4.43
N PHE A 109 -7.68 -10.60 -5.15
CA PHE A 109 -7.25 -11.24 -6.41
C PHE A 109 -5.81 -11.71 -6.33
N LEU A 110 -5.54 -12.86 -6.92
CA LEU A 110 -4.19 -13.33 -7.22
C LEU A 110 -3.96 -13.17 -8.71
N ALA A 111 -2.82 -12.60 -9.08
CA ALA A 111 -2.45 -12.38 -10.47
C ALA A 111 -1.16 -13.14 -10.80
N ALA A 112 -1.10 -13.67 -12.02
CA ALA A 112 0.08 -14.28 -12.60
C ALA A 112 0.25 -13.74 -14.03
N THR A 113 1.49 -13.71 -14.51
CA THR A 113 1.77 -13.28 -15.89
C THR A 113 1.35 -14.36 -16.89
N ASP A 114 0.97 -13.96 -18.11
CA ASP A 114 0.64 -14.90 -19.19
C ASP A 114 1.78 -15.88 -19.46
N SER A 115 3.03 -15.43 -19.38
CA SER A 115 4.20 -16.29 -19.53
C SER A 115 4.28 -17.40 -18.47
N ALA A 116 3.92 -17.10 -17.22
CA ALA A 116 3.87 -18.10 -16.16
C ALA A 116 2.66 -19.03 -16.31
N LEU A 117 1.55 -18.49 -16.80
CA LEU A 117 0.34 -19.26 -17.08
C LEU A 117 0.48 -20.16 -18.31
N ASN A 118 1.34 -19.84 -19.28
CA ASN A 118 1.56 -20.63 -20.49
C ASN A 118 2.63 -21.72 -20.33
N ASP A 119 3.53 -21.57 -19.38
CA ASP A 119 4.51 -22.59 -18.99
C ASP A 119 3.85 -23.70 -18.16
N PRO A 120 3.82 -24.97 -18.63
CA PRO A 120 3.13 -26.06 -17.94
C PRO A 120 3.66 -26.34 -16.53
N HIS A 121 4.97 -26.20 -16.30
CA HIS A 121 5.57 -26.45 -14.99
C HIS A 121 5.20 -25.36 -14.00
N LYS A 122 5.24 -24.09 -14.43
CA LYS A 122 4.82 -22.96 -13.59
C LYS A 122 3.32 -22.99 -13.33
N ARG A 123 2.50 -23.33 -14.32
CA ARG A 123 1.06 -23.51 -14.15
C ARG A 123 0.75 -24.57 -13.10
N ALA A 124 1.42 -25.72 -13.14
CA ALA A 124 1.27 -26.77 -12.14
C ALA A 124 1.68 -26.29 -10.73
N ALA A 125 2.80 -25.58 -10.61
CA ALA A 125 3.24 -25.00 -9.35
C ALA A 125 2.26 -23.94 -8.80
N LEU A 126 1.67 -23.10 -9.67
CA LEU A 126 0.64 -22.14 -9.28
C LEU A 126 -0.63 -22.83 -8.79
N GLN A 127 -1.04 -23.93 -9.43
CA GLN A 127 -2.20 -24.73 -8.98
C GLN A 127 -1.97 -25.35 -7.60
N ASP A 128 -0.80 -25.97 -7.37
CA ASP A 128 -0.41 -26.50 -6.06
C ASP A 128 -0.38 -25.38 -5.00
N TYR A 129 0.22 -24.23 -5.33
CA TYR A 129 0.24 -23.07 -4.45
C TYR A 129 -1.17 -22.61 -4.04
N LEU A 130 -2.11 -22.51 -5.01
CA LEU A 130 -3.49 -22.12 -4.73
C LEU A 130 -4.20 -23.11 -3.80
N GLN A 131 -3.97 -24.41 -3.97
CA GLN A 131 -4.54 -25.43 -3.09
C GLN A 131 -4.00 -25.30 -1.66
N ARG A 132 -2.68 -25.09 -1.52
CA ARG A 132 -2.04 -24.88 -0.21
C ARG A 132 -2.51 -23.60 0.46
N LEU A 133 -2.64 -22.51 -0.30
CA LEU A 133 -3.13 -21.24 0.20
C LEU A 133 -4.56 -21.38 0.72
N ALA A 134 -5.46 -21.99 -0.06
CA ALA A 134 -6.83 -22.24 0.38
C ALA A 134 -6.89 -23.14 1.63
N GLY A 135 -5.99 -24.12 1.74
CA GLY A 135 -5.83 -24.94 2.95
C GLY A 135 -5.38 -24.12 4.16
N ALA A 136 -4.38 -23.25 3.98
CA ALA A 136 -3.86 -22.38 5.02
C ALA A 136 -4.90 -21.35 5.50
N GLU A 137 -5.69 -20.78 4.60
CA GLU A 137 -6.80 -19.87 4.92
C GLU A 137 -7.86 -20.58 5.76
N ARG A 138 -8.34 -21.77 5.33
CA ARG A 138 -9.31 -22.56 6.11
C ARG A 138 -8.77 -22.88 7.50
N TRP A 139 -7.52 -23.28 7.60
CA TRP A 139 -6.88 -23.54 8.88
C TRP A 139 -6.82 -22.27 9.75
N ALA A 140 -6.43 -21.13 9.18
CA ALA A 140 -6.34 -19.86 9.91
C ALA A 140 -7.70 -19.43 10.48
N TYR A 141 -8.77 -19.52 9.69
CA TYR A 141 -10.13 -19.21 10.14
C TYR A 141 -10.64 -20.16 11.23
N ALA A 142 -10.23 -21.43 11.20
CA ALA A 142 -10.56 -22.40 12.25
C ALA A 142 -9.67 -22.27 13.51
N ASN A 143 -8.55 -21.53 13.45
CA ASN A 143 -7.54 -21.46 14.51
C ASN A 143 -7.10 -20.02 14.82
N LEU A 144 -8.05 -19.09 14.92
CA LEU A 144 -7.77 -17.64 15.01
C LEU A 144 -6.77 -17.25 16.10
N ASP A 145 -6.84 -17.84 17.30
CA ASP A 145 -5.92 -17.52 18.40
C ASP A 145 -4.48 -17.95 18.10
N SER A 146 -4.31 -19.17 17.57
CA SER A 146 -3.00 -19.71 17.22
C SER A 146 -2.40 -18.95 16.03
N TYR A 147 -3.23 -18.66 15.03
CA TYR A 147 -2.87 -17.85 13.89
C TYR A 147 -2.42 -16.44 14.31
N GLY A 148 -3.22 -15.77 15.15
CA GLY A 148 -2.89 -14.44 15.68
C GLY A 148 -1.59 -14.42 16.48
N LYS A 149 -1.36 -15.41 17.36
CA LYS A 149 -0.09 -15.55 18.10
C LYS A 149 1.11 -15.73 17.17
N THR A 150 0.97 -16.56 16.14
CA THR A 150 2.04 -16.84 15.16
C THR A 150 2.36 -15.60 14.32
N LEU A 151 1.33 -14.92 13.83
CA LEU A 151 1.48 -13.69 13.07
C LEU A 151 2.13 -12.59 13.93
N GLY A 152 1.68 -12.41 15.17
CA GLY A 152 2.26 -11.46 16.11
C GLY A 152 3.75 -11.67 16.36
N ARG A 153 4.19 -12.93 16.54
CA ARG A 153 5.62 -13.26 16.72
C ARG A 153 6.44 -12.94 15.48
N SER A 154 5.96 -13.27 14.28
CA SER A 154 6.71 -13.03 13.04
C SER A 154 6.81 -11.53 12.71
N SER A 155 5.75 -10.76 12.95
CA SER A 155 5.77 -9.29 12.82
C SER A 155 6.69 -8.62 13.85
N ALA A 156 6.69 -9.10 15.10
CA ALA A 156 7.59 -8.61 16.13
C ALA A 156 9.06 -8.98 15.86
N SER A 157 9.32 -10.18 15.35
CA SER A 157 10.67 -10.63 14.99
C SER A 157 11.26 -9.82 13.84
N ARG A 158 10.45 -9.42 12.84
CA ARG A 158 10.89 -8.50 11.78
C ARG A 158 11.19 -7.09 12.29
N ARG A 159 10.48 -6.60 13.32
CA ARG A 159 10.80 -5.30 13.97
C ARG A 159 12.09 -5.35 14.81
N LYS A 160 12.49 -6.53 15.31
CA LYS A 160 13.69 -6.71 16.14
C LYS A 160 14.95 -7.03 15.36
N SER A 161 14.90 -7.28 14.04
CA SER A 161 16.12 -7.30 13.24
C SER A 161 16.67 -5.87 13.18
N PRO A 162 17.86 -5.59 13.76
CA PRO A 162 18.54 -4.35 13.45
C PRO A 162 18.70 -4.35 11.93
N ALA A 163 18.45 -3.22 11.28
CA ALA A 163 18.96 -3.00 9.94
C ALA A 163 20.40 -3.52 9.94
N ARG A 164 20.66 -4.61 9.22
CA ARG A 164 22.00 -5.16 9.12
C ARG A 164 22.82 -4.02 8.54
N SER A 165 23.57 -3.35 9.40
CA SER A 165 24.43 -2.25 9.04
C SER A 165 25.28 -2.77 7.91
N LEU A 166 25.02 -2.28 6.70
CA LEU A 166 25.95 -2.44 5.60
C LEU A 166 27.29 -1.98 6.16
N PRO A 167 28.35 -2.81 6.11
CA PRO A 167 29.63 -2.38 6.64
C PRO A 167 29.99 -1.09 5.92
N THR A 168 30.12 0.00 6.69
CA THR A 168 30.73 1.24 6.26
C THR A 168 32.12 0.87 5.76
N ALA A 169 32.27 0.74 4.44
CA ALA A 169 33.56 0.56 3.83
C ALA A 169 34.36 1.83 4.13
N SER A 170 35.27 1.71 5.10
CA SER A 170 36.29 2.70 5.38
C SER A 170 37.03 3.02 4.09
N ARG A 171 37.15 4.32 3.85
CA ARG A 171 37.90 4.92 2.75
C ARG A 171 39.37 4.46 2.79
N SER A 172 39.72 3.46 1.98
CA SER A 172 41.10 3.22 1.55
C SER A 172 41.11 3.01 0.04
N GLY A 173 42.04 3.69 -0.63
CA GLY A 173 42.01 3.89 -2.08
C GLY A 173 42.17 2.61 -2.88
N SER A 174 41.33 2.45 -3.90
CA SER A 174 41.64 1.63 -5.06
C SER A 174 40.76 2.07 -6.24
N ARG A 175 41.43 2.37 -7.36
CA ARG A 175 40.85 2.81 -8.64
C ARG A 175 39.90 1.74 -9.20
N TRP A 176 38.69 2.13 -9.58
CA TRP A 176 37.81 1.34 -10.46
C TRP A 176 37.92 1.85 -11.91
N PRO A 177 37.96 0.96 -12.93
CA PRO A 177 38.10 1.36 -14.32
C PRO A 177 36.76 1.87 -14.88
N ARG A 178 36.80 3.01 -15.58
CA ARG A 178 35.63 3.59 -16.28
C ARG A 178 35.28 2.75 -17.51
N LYS A 179 34.18 1.99 -17.47
CA LYS A 179 33.53 1.47 -18.69
C LYS A 179 32.85 2.63 -19.43
N ARG A 180 33.27 2.90 -20.67
CA ARG A 180 32.59 3.82 -21.60
C ARG A 180 31.37 3.14 -22.20
N TRP A 181 30.25 3.84 -22.26
CA TRP A 181 29.07 3.47 -23.05
C TRP A 181 29.16 4.14 -24.44
N PRO A 182 28.80 3.47 -25.55
CA PRO A 182 28.81 4.11 -26.87
C PRO A 182 27.62 5.07 -27.00
N SER A 183 27.89 6.30 -27.43
CA SER A 183 26.89 7.33 -27.72
C SER A 183 26.40 7.21 -29.16
N SER A 184 25.22 6.63 -29.37
CA SER A 184 24.50 6.78 -30.65
C SER A 184 23.74 8.10 -30.66
N ARG A 185 24.27 9.06 -31.42
CA ARG A 185 23.59 10.32 -31.77
C ARG A 185 22.31 10.02 -32.56
N GLN A 186 21.14 10.24 -31.97
CA GLN A 186 19.93 10.51 -32.75
C GLN A 186 19.92 12.01 -33.08
N ARG A 187 20.06 12.33 -34.37
CA ARG A 187 19.84 13.69 -34.88
C ARG A 187 18.37 14.05 -34.67
N ARG A 188 18.13 15.15 -33.97
CA ARG A 188 16.88 15.90 -34.05
C ARG A 188 16.89 16.71 -35.34
N THR A 189 15.87 16.53 -36.16
CA THR A 189 15.41 17.54 -37.13
C THR A 189 13.93 17.78 -36.84
N PHE A 190 13.56 19.05 -36.74
CA PHE A 190 12.22 19.52 -36.42
C PHE A 190 11.86 20.64 -37.42
N ILE A 191 10.68 20.53 -38.06
CA ILE A 191 9.74 21.58 -38.57
C ILE A 191 10.22 22.45 -39.77
N SER A 192 9.46 22.85 -40.81
CA SER A 192 8.09 22.71 -41.41
C SER A 192 8.10 23.58 -42.73
N PRO A 193 7.03 24.12 -43.37
CA PRO A 193 5.65 23.68 -43.72
C PRO A 193 5.31 23.83 -45.26
N THR A 194 4.06 23.45 -45.63
CA THR A 194 3.22 23.90 -46.79
C THR A 194 3.60 23.54 -48.23
N ALA A 195 2.75 22.74 -48.89
CA ALA A 195 1.82 23.17 -49.95
C ALA A 195 0.74 22.09 -50.12
#